data_AF-E0XWI6-F1
#
_entry.id   AF-E0XWI6-F1
#
_cell.length_a   1.000
_cell.length_b   1.000
_cell.length_c   1.000
_cell.angle_alpha   90.00
_cell.angle_beta   90.00
_cell.angle_gamma   90.00
#
_symmetry.space_group_name_H-M   'P 1'
#
loop_
_entity.id
_entity.type
_entity.pdbx_description
1 polymer ?
#
loop_
_entity_poly.entity_id
_entity_poly.type
_entity_poly.pdbx_seq_one_letter_code
_entity_poly.pdbx_strand_id
1 'polypeptide(L)'
;MPQTSAVPDALAVMVQAYLLLGMDDLADRSLTVLRSNFPKHPALDEDGNFNSQVGQEQERSWLNKATLGLVDRYEPPKFDNRPVFVPGEGEKDASRDDREPNKS
;
A
#
# COMPACT_ATOMS: atom_id res chain seq x y z
N MET A 1 13.39 7.13 13.14
CA MET A 1 12.82 6.04 13.95
C MET A 1 11.92 5.21 13.05
N PRO A 2 12.00 3.87 12.99
CA PRO A 2 11.04 3.09 12.22
C PRO A 2 9.70 3.12 12.96
N GLN A 3 8.73 3.88 12.47
CA GLN A 3 7.35 3.71 12.92
C GLN A 3 6.89 2.37 12.37
N THR A 4 6.56 1.43 13.26
CA THR A 4 6.16 0.08 12.87
C THR A 4 4.75 0.16 12.26
N SER A 5 4.65 0.41 10.95
CA SER A 5 3.39 0.52 10.19
C SER A 5 2.63 -0.81 10.06
N ALA A 6 2.92 -1.81 10.90
CA ALA A 6 2.31 -3.13 10.80
C ALA A 6 0.78 -3.11 10.92
N VAL A 7 0.21 -2.18 11.70
CA VAL A 7 -1.25 -2.04 11.86
C VAL A 7 -1.94 -1.53 10.59
N PRO A 8 -1.56 -0.36 10.01
CA PRO A 8 -2.18 0.10 8.77
C PRO A 8 -1.93 -0.84 7.58
N ASP A 9 -0.76 -1.48 7.49
CA ASP A 9 -0.49 -2.48 6.45
C ASP A 9 -1.43 -3.69 6.57
N ALA A 10 -1.65 -4.20 7.78
CA ALA A 10 -2.59 -5.30 8.03
C ALA A 10 -4.04 -4.92 7.70
N LEU A 11 -4.45 -3.69 8.02
CA LEU A 11 -5.77 -3.18 7.64
C LEU A 11 -5.95 -3.17 6.12
N ALA A 12 -4.95 -2.71 5.36
CA ALA A 12 -5.00 -2.74 3.90
C ALA A 12 -5.10 -4.17 3.34
N VAL A 13 -4.35 -5.12 3.91
CA VAL A 13 -4.44 -6.54 3.54
C VAL A 13 -5.84 -7.10 3.84
N MET A 14 -6.47 -6.73 4.96
CA MET A 14 -7.83 -7.18 5.27
C MET A 14 -8.86 -6.64 4.28
N VAL A 15 -8.81 -5.33 3.95
CA VAL A 15 -9.68 -4.74 2.92
C VAL A 15 -9.55 -5.53 1.62
N GLN A 16 -8.31 -5.78 1.21
CA GLN A 16 -8.00 -6.52 0.01
C GLN A 16 -8.51 -7.98 0.04
N ALA A 17 -8.30 -8.70 1.14
CA ALA A 17 -8.78 -10.07 1.30
C ALA A 17 -10.31 -10.15 1.26
N TYR A 18 -11.01 -9.22 1.92
CA TYR A 18 -12.46 -9.20 1.92
C TYR A 18 -13.07 -8.89 0.55
N LEU A 19 -12.48 -7.97 -0.22
CA LEU A 19 -12.88 -7.73 -1.61
C LEU A 19 -12.72 -8.98 -2.48
N LEU A 20 -11.62 -9.73 -2.32
CA LEU A 20 -11.39 -10.99 -3.04
C LEU A 20 -12.41 -12.07 -2.68
N LEU A 21 -12.91 -12.07 -1.45
CA LEU A 21 -13.89 -13.03 -0.96
C LEU A 21 -15.35 -12.57 -1.22
N GLY A 22 -15.57 -11.39 -1.80
CA GLY A 22 -16.91 -10.81 -2.00
C GLY A 22 -17.60 -10.41 -0.70
N MET A 23 -16.83 -10.07 0.34
CA MET A 23 -17.31 -9.69 1.67
C MET A 23 -17.30 -8.16 1.84
N ASP A 24 -18.11 -7.47 1.03
CA ASP A 24 -18.06 -6.01 0.87
C ASP A 24 -18.25 -5.25 2.20
N ASP A 25 -19.16 -5.70 3.07
CA ASP A 25 -19.40 -5.07 4.38
C ASP A 25 -18.16 -5.08 5.29
N LEU A 26 -17.38 -6.17 5.26
CA LEU A 26 -16.16 -6.28 6.08
C LEU A 26 -15.01 -5.48 5.45
N ALA A 27 -14.95 -5.44 4.13
CA ALA A 27 -14.01 -4.59 3.40
C ALA A 27 -14.25 -3.12 3.76
N ASP A 28 -15.49 -2.65 3.70
CA ASP A 28 -15.85 -1.26 3.98
C ASP A 28 -15.58 -0.84 5.43
N ARG A 29 -15.87 -1.72 6.40
CA ARG A 29 -15.53 -1.48 7.81
C ARG A 29 -14.02 -1.36 8.02
N SER A 30 -13.25 -2.24 7.41
CA SER A 30 -11.78 -2.23 7.52
C SER A 30 -11.20 -0.98 6.85
N LEU A 31 -11.76 -0.59 5.70
CA LEU A 31 -11.38 0.61 4.96
C LEU A 31 -11.70 1.87 5.75
N THR A 32 -12.85 1.92 6.41
CA THR A 32 -13.23 3.03 7.29
C THR A 32 -12.21 3.23 8.40
N VAL A 33 -11.80 2.15 9.08
CA VAL A 33 -10.77 2.23 10.14
C VAL A 33 -9.43 2.70 9.57
N LEU A 34 -9.02 2.17 8.41
CA LEU A 34 -7.79 2.58 7.74
C LEU A 34 -7.81 4.07 7.39
N ARG A 35 -8.86 4.55 6.72
CA ARG A 35 -9.00 5.95 6.29
C ARG A 35 -9.07 6.91 7.46
N SER A 36 -9.80 6.57 8.52
CA SER A 36 -9.98 7.45 9.68
C SER A 36 -8.69 7.63 10.48
N ASN A 37 -7.84 6.61 10.58
CA ASN A 37 -6.64 6.65 11.43
C ASN A 37 -5.35 6.87 10.63
N PHE A 38 -5.32 6.44 9.36
CA PHE A 38 -4.15 6.43 8.51
C PHE A 38 -4.46 6.96 7.10
N PRO A 39 -4.97 8.21 6.97
CA PRO A 39 -5.39 8.77 5.67
C PRO A 39 -4.23 8.94 4.66
N LYS A 40 -2.97 8.93 5.12
CA LYS A 40 -1.77 9.02 4.27
C LYS A 40 -1.22 7.65 3.86
N HIS A 41 -1.99 6.58 4.05
CA HIS A 41 -1.54 5.23 3.77
C HIS A 41 -1.44 4.98 2.25
N PRO A 42 -0.39 4.31 1.73
CA PRO A 42 -0.18 4.12 0.29
C PRO A 42 -1.28 3.34 -0.45
N ALA A 43 -2.08 2.56 0.29
CA ALA A 43 -3.23 1.84 -0.29
C ALA A 43 -4.47 2.73 -0.52
N LEU A 44 -4.41 4.01 -0.13
CA LEU A 44 -5.47 4.98 -0.33
C LEU A 44 -5.09 5.97 -1.46
N ASP A 45 -6.05 6.34 -2.29
CA ASP A 45 -5.90 7.46 -3.22
C ASP A 45 -6.08 8.82 -2.51
N GLU A 46 -5.97 9.92 -3.27
CA GLU A 46 -6.12 11.28 -2.74
C GLU A 46 -7.51 11.55 -2.15
N ASP A 47 -8.53 10.82 -2.62
CA ASP A 47 -9.92 10.90 -2.15
C ASP A 47 -10.19 9.94 -0.97
N GLY A 48 -9.21 9.12 -0.59
CA GLY A 48 -9.31 8.12 0.47
C GLY A 48 -10.03 6.83 0.05
N ASN A 49 -10.21 6.58 -1.24
CA ASN A 49 -10.69 5.29 -1.74
C ASN A 49 -9.56 4.26 -1.72
N PHE A 50 -9.94 2.99 -1.60
CA PHE A 50 -8.98 1.89 -1.63
C PHE A 50 -8.52 1.62 -3.06
N ASN A 51 -7.21 1.74 -3.31
CA ASN A 51 -6.63 1.37 -4.60
C ASN A 51 -6.47 -0.16 -4.68
N SER A 52 -7.54 -0.84 -5.08
CA SER A 52 -7.56 -2.30 -5.18
C SER A 52 -6.88 -2.79 -6.45
N GLN A 53 -5.88 -3.67 -6.31
CA GLN A 53 -5.24 -4.34 -7.45
C GLN A 53 -6.05 -5.54 -7.98
N VAL A 54 -7.19 -5.89 -7.34
CA VAL A 54 -7.99 -7.11 -7.65
C VAL A 54 -8.46 -7.16 -9.08
N GLY A 55 -8.99 -6.04 -9.58
CA GLY A 55 -9.61 -6.02 -10.90
C GLY A 55 -8.62 -6.37 -12.01
N GLN A 56 -7.39 -5.89 -11.89
CA GLN A 56 -6.34 -6.08 -12.90
C GLN A 56 -5.78 -7.51 -12.89
N GLU A 57 -5.66 -8.13 -11.71
CA GLU A 57 -5.17 -9.50 -11.56
C GLU A 57 -6.21 -10.55 -11.99
N GLN A 58 -7.49 -10.31 -11.67
CA GLN A 58 -8.60 -11.15 -12.12
C GLN A 58 -8.70 -11.14 -13.65
N GLU A 59 -8.51 -9.97 -14.27
CA GLU A 59 -8.51 -9.86 -15.73
C GLU A 59 -7.35 -10.63 -16.39
N ARG A 60 -6.14 -10.51 -15.84
CA ARG A 60 -5.00 -11.30 -16.30
C ARG A 60 -5.17 -12.79 -16.04
N SER A 61 -5.83 -13.17 -14.95
CA SER A 61 -6.06 -14.57 -14.57
C SER A 61 -6.99 -15.30 -15.54
N TRP A 62 -8.03 -14.65 -16.09
CA TRP A 62 -8.88 -15.30 -17.10
C TRP A 62 -8.18 -15.41 -18.46
N LEU A 63 -7.37 -14.43 -18.84
CA LEU A 63 -6.51 -14.48 -20.03
C LEU A 63 -5.44 -15.57 -19.91
N ASN A 64 -4.85 -15.71 -18.73
CA ASN A 64 -3.85 -16.73 -18.46
C ASN A 64 -4.45 -18.15 -18.52
N LYS A 65 -5.68 -18.32 -18.01
CA LYS A 65 -6.45 -19.56 -18.16
C LYS A 65 -6.79 -19.87 -19.62
N ALA A 66 -7.19 -18.86 -20.40
CA ALA A 66 -7.51 -19.02 -21.82
C ALA A 66 -6.28 -19.38 -22.66
N THR A 67 -5.10 -18.89 -22.27
CA THR A 67 -3.81 -19.14 -22.96
C THR A 67 -3.00 -20.29 -22.34
N LEU A 68 -3.62 -21.07 -21.43
CA LEU A 68 -3.00 -22.21 -20.73
C LEU A 68 -1.63 -21.90 -20.09
N GLY A 69 -1.46 -20.70 -19.53
CA GLY A 69 -0.20 -20.36 -18.84
C GLY A 69 0.94 -19.91 -19.75
N LEU A 70 0.72 -19.78 -21.06
CA LEU A 70 1.81 -19.52 -22.02
C LEU A 70 2.18 -18.03 -22.16
N VAL A 71 1.27 -17.13 -21.76
CA VAL A 71 1.44 -15.68 -22.00
C VAL A 71 1.93 -14.93 -20.77
N ASP A 72 1.44 -15.26 -19.58
CA ASP A 72 1.80 -14.50 -18.37
C ASP A 72 2.07 -15.42 -17.16
N ARG A 73 3.22 -15.21 -16.52
CA ARG A 73 3.62 -15.96 -15.33
C ARG A 73 3.19 -15.14 -14.12
N TYR A 74 2.21 -15.66 -13.38
CA TYR A 74 1.66 -15.05 -12.17
C TYR A 74 2.78 -14.65 -11.18
N GLU A 75 2.92 -13.35 -10.95
CA GLU A 75 3.80 -12.79 -9.92
C GLU A 75 2.91 -12.44 -8.72
N PRO A 76 3.09 -13.07 -7.54
CA PRO A 76 2.19 -12.85 -6.42
C PRO A 76 2.21 -11.38 -5.97
N PRO A 77 1.05 -10.82 -5.57
CA PRO A 77 1.00 -9.44 -5.09
C PRO A 77 1.93 -9.24 -3.90
N LYS A 78 2.83 -8.25 -4.01
CA LYS A 78 3.75 -7.86 -2.94
C LYS A 78 3.05 -6.84 -2.03
N PHE A 79 2.91 -7.17 -0.75
CA PHE A 79 2.29 -6.31 0.26
C PHE A 79 3.35 -5.61 1.14
N ASP A 80 4.41 -5.08 0.53
CA ASP A 80 5.45 -4.34 1.24
C ASP A 80 5.41 -2.86 0.84
N ASN A 81 4.99 -2.01 1.78
CA ASN A 81 4.93 -0.55 1.59
C ASN A 81 6.24 0.15 1.97
N ARG A 82 7.28 -0.60 2.37
CA ARG A 82 8.57 -0.01 2.66
C ARG A 82 9.17 0.54 1.36
N PRO A 83 9.79 1.73 1.39
CA PRO A 83 10.57 2.18 0.25
C PRO A 83 11.63 1.12 -0.03
N VAL A 84 11.71 0.68 -1.29
CA VAL A 84 12.80 -0.18 -1.74
C VAL A 84 14.08 0.55 -1.40
N PHE A 85 14.90 -0.02 -0.52
CA PHE A 85 16.19 0.55 -0.22
C PHE A 85 17.06 0.44 -1.47
N VAL A 86 17.17 1.55 -2.21
CA VAL A 86 18.10 1.70 -3.33
C VAL A 86 19.40 2.27 -2.73
N PRO A 87 20.47 1.47 -2.59
CA PRO A 87 21.74 1.99 -2.08
C PRO A 87 22.26 3.07 -3.04
N GLY A 88 22.21 4.34 -2.61
CA GLY A 88 22.68 5.49 -3.37
C GLY A 88 21.75 6.71 -3.39
N GLU A 89 20.50 6.60 -2.93
CA GLU A 89 19.50 7.68 -3.09
C GLU A 89 18.94 8.28 -1.77
N GLY A 90 19.48 7.89 -0.61
CA GLY A 90 18.91 8.22 0.71
C GLY A 90 19.51 9.40 1.48
N GLU A 91 20.39 10.22 0.91
CA GLU A 91 21.19 11.18 1.69
C GLU A 91 21.07 12.62 1.21
N LYS A 92 19.87 13.22 1.26
CA LYS A 92 19.73 14.68 1.00
C LYS A 92 18.88 15.50 1.97
N ASP A 93 18.20 14.90 2.96
CA ASP A 93 17.25 15.66 3.79
C ASP A 93 17.62 15.78 5.28
N ALA A 94 18.82 15.36 5.68
CA ALA A 94 19.26 15.38 7.09
C ALA A 94 20.46 16.33 7.35
N SER A 95 20.42 17.56 6.83
CA SER A 95 21.32 18.63 7.28
C SER A 95 20.84 20.02 6.84
N ARG A 96 20.26 20.75 7.80
CA ARG A 96 20.03 22.22 7.92
C ARG A 96 18.77 22.34 8.78
N ASP A 97 18.80 22.80 10.03
CA ASP A 97 19.29 24.12 10.42
C ASP A 97 19.35 24.17 11.96
N ASP A 98 20.50 23.85 12.55
CA ASP A 98 20.82 24.23 13.92
C ASP A 98 21.47 25.63 13.88
N ARG A 99 20.67 26.68 14.03
CA ARG A 99 21.14 27.98 14.51
C ARG A 99 20.17 28.55 15.54
N GLU A 100 20.57 28.44 16.79
CA GLU A 100 20.05 29.26 17.88
C GLU A 100 20.17 30.76 17.54
N PRO A 101 19.16 31.59 17.89
CA PRO A 101 19.31 33.04 17.80
C PRO A 101 20.08 33.57 19.02
N ASN A 102 21.32 34.02 18.80
CA ASN A 102 22.07 34.79 19.81
C ASN A 102 21.36 36.14 20.05
N LYS A 103 20.95 36.40 21.30
CA LYS A 103 20.42 37.68 21.78
C LYS A 103 21.56 38.53 22.35
N SER A 104 21.53 39.80 21.94
CA SER A 104 22.21 41.00 22.48
C SER A 104 23.68 41.20 22.12
#